data_AF-A0A957W329-F1
#
_entry.id   AF-A0A957W329-F1
#
_cell.length_a   1.000
_cell.length_b   1.000
_cell.length_c   1.000
_cell.angle_alpha   90.00
_cell.angle_beta   90.00
_cell.angle_gamma   90.00
#
_symmetry.space_group_name_H-M   'P 1'
#
loop_
_entity.id
_entity.type
_entity.pdbx_description
1 polymer ?
#
loop_
_entity_poly.entity_id
_entity_poly.type
_entity_poly.pdbx_seq_one_letter_code
_entity_poly.pdbx_strand_id
1 'polypeptide(L)'
;AEVTTIVNKIIQYETNPPAGLWPTNHIFVADNLDSAGDFQQAADEALVGLPTSFNRHRYYYTEGSSSQPYLYTNSEKLNVDLVSDFTYGASFISFYGHSSWEQWAVESFLALDNFSQLQNQNRLPIVSEMTCFTGFFHHPKTTTFDESLLRRSGGGAVAVWGSTGLGVGTGHDRLQAGFYQTILQNGGPDLGSAVLAGKLSLSALGYHQDLLDTFTLFGDPALRLSSVFKPDLRLTQQVLGSGHKPGDPVTFILTVENTGAGRATGIVLTNQVPQEILSPTWSTSASGVTVSGAFTWSLPNLSPNQQVVIQVSGVIKPTLPNNFSITNMAMVSSGGSELNDANNRSTAVVGRRRLFLPLVENRIVSKK
;
A
#
# COMPACT_ATOMS: atom_id res chain seq x y z
N ALA A 1 8.03 3.59 -31.66
CA ALA A 1 8.51 2.66 -30.61
C ALA A 1 8.27 3.24 -29.22
N GLU A 2 8.82 4.43 -28.91
CA GLU A 2 8.68 5.05 -27.57
C GLU A 2 7.24 5.31 -27.14
N VAL A 3 6.40 5.92 -28.00
CA VAL A 3 4.97 6.13 -27.70
C VAL A 3 4.27 4.81 -27.39
N THR A 4 4.56 3.76 -28.17
CA THR A 4 4.01 2.41 -27.93
C THR A 4 4.43 1.87 -26.56
N THR A 5 5.69 2.09 -26.15
CA THR A 5 6.16 1.70 -24.80
C THR A 5 5.34 2.40 -23.72
N ILE A 6 5.15 3.72 -23.84
CA ILE A 6 4.40 4.53 -22.86
C ILE A 6 2.93 4.07 -22.81
N VAL A 7 2.27 3.92 -23.95
CA VAL A 7 0.87 3.47 -24.04
C VAL A 7 0.70 2.07 -23.43
N ASN A 8 1.61 1.14 -23.73
CA ASN A 8 1.54 -0.21 -23.18
C ASN A 8 1.71 -0.24 -21.66
N LYS A 9 2.61 0.60 -21.12
CA LYS A 9 2.77 0.77 -19.66
C LYS A 9 1.47 1.22 -19.01
N ILE A 10 0.82 2.25 -19.57
CA ILE A 10 -0.43 2.80 -19.05
C ILE A 10 -1.54 1.75 -19.09
N ILE A 11 -1.75 1.11 -20.24
CA ILE A 11 -2.78 0.06 -20.40
C ILE A 11 -2.54 -1.07 -19.38
N GLN A 12 -1.30 -1.54 -19.25
CA GLN A 12 -0.96 -2.61 -18.30
C GLN A 12 -1.22 -2.18 -16.85
N TYR A 13 -0.86 -0.95 -16.48
CA TYR A 13 -1.07 -0.40 -15.14
C TYR A 13 -2.56 -0.33 -14.77
N GLU A 14 -3.42 0.05 -15.73
CA GLU A 14 -4.86 0.19 -15.51
C GLU A 14 -5.61 -1.15 -15.56
N THR A 15 -5.20 -2.06 -16.44
CA THR A 15 -6.00 -3.26 -16.74
C THR A 15 -5.51 -4.52 -16.04
N ASN A 16 -4.21 -4.64 -15.80
CA ASN A 16 -3.61 -5.84 -15.24
C ASN A 16 -2.33 -5.53 -14.44
N PRO A 17 -2.40 -4.71 -13.38
CA PRO A 17 -1.23 -4.41 -12.58
C PRO A 17 -0.68 -5.68 -11.92
N PRO A 18 0.64 -5.83 -11.77
CA PRO A 18 1.22 -6.99 -11.11
C PRO A 18 0.69 -7.16 -9.69
N ALA A 19 0.41 -8.40 -9.30
CA ALA A 19 0.07 -8.72 -7.91
C ALA A 19 1.25 -8.46 -6.95
N GLY A 20 0.92 -8.32 -5.67
CA GLY A 20 1.89 -8.11 -4.59
C GLY A 20 1.73 -6.76 -3.91
N LEU A 21 2.59 -6.50 -2.92
CA LEU A 21 2.53 -5.31 -2.07
C LEU A 21 3.36 -4.13 -2.59
N TRP A 22 3.90 -4.19 -3.81
CA TRP A 22 4.61 -3.05 -4.39
C TRP A 22 3.81 -1.73 -4.38
N PRO A 23 2.46 -1.71 -4.51
CA PRO A 23 1.73 -0.45 -4.43
C PRO A 23 1.70 0.16 -3.03
N THR A 24 2.02 -0.62 -1.99
CA THR A 24 2.11 -0.09 -0.62
C THR A 24 3.46 0.60 -0.35
N ASN A 25 4.44 0.47 -1.25
CA ASN A 25 5.75 1.08 -1.09
C ASN A 25 5.78 2.50 -1.66
N HIS A 26 6.26 3.44 -0.85
CA HIS A 26 6.54 4.82 -1.23
C HIS A 26 8.00 5.14 -0.94
N ILE A 27 8.72 5.58 -1.97
CA ILE A 27 10.14 5.90 -1.88
C ILE A 27 10.31 7.42 -1.80
N PHE A 28 11.12 7.86 -0.85
CA PHE A 28 11.48 9.26 -0.65
C PHE A 28 12.99 9.38 -0.74
N VAL A 29 13.45 10.18 -1.69
CA VAL A 29 14.87 10.44 -1.93
C VAL A 29 15.10 11.92 -1.64
N ALA A 30 16.08 12.23 -0.80
CA ALA A 30 16.35 13.61 -0.40
C ALA A 30 17.84 13.92 -0.44
N ASP A 31 18.15 15.08 -0.99
CA ASP A 31 19.49 15.66 -1.02
C ASP A 31 19.89 16.22 0.37
N ASN A 32 21.15 16.60 0.54
CA ASN A 32 21.62 17.16 1.80
C ASN A 32 21.13 18.59 2.02
N LEU A 33 21.03 18.99 3.29
CA LEU A 33 20.80 20.38 3.66
C LEU A 33 21.90 21.28 3.12
N ASP A 34 21.51 22.43 2.56
CA ASP A 34 22.42 23.47 2.10
C ASP A 34 21.78 24.87 2.12
N SER A 35 22.37 25.83 1.39
CA SER A 35 21.84 27.20 1.31
C SER A 35 20.50 27.34 0.55
N ALA A 36 20.10 26.34 -0.24
CA ALA A 36 18.84 26.31 -0.97
C ALA A 36 17.69 25.73 -0.13
N GLY A 37 17.99 24.97 0.92
CA GLY A 37 17.00 24.51 1.90
C GLY A 37 17.36 23.21 2.61
N ASP A 38 16.42 22.71 3.41
CA ASP A 38 16.48 21.38 4.03
C ASP A 38 15.55 20.41 3.28
N PHE A 39 16.12 19.72 2.29
CA PHE A 39 15.36 18.77 1.46
C PHE A 39 14.90 17.53 2.25
N GLN A 40 15.64 17.13 3.29
CA GLN A 40 15.28 15.99 4.13
C GLN A 40 14.07 16.32 5.00
N GLN A 41 14.03 17.54 5.54
CA GLN A 41 12.86 18.05 6.25
C GLN A 41 11.63 18.11 5.33
N ALA A 42 11.77 18.65 4.11
CA ALA A 42 10.68 18.70 3.14
C ALA A 42 10.13 17.30 2.80
N ALA A 43 11.03 16.32 2.60
CA ALA A 43 10.65 14.93 2.39
C ALA A 43 9.90 14.33 3.61
N ASP A 44 10.39 14.61 4.83
CA ASP A 44 9.76 14.13 6.07
C ASP A 44 8.40 14.79 6.34
N GLU A 45 8.19 16.05 5.92
CA GLU A 45 6.88 16.70 5.99
C GLU A 45 5.83 15.99 5.11
N ALA A 46 6.21 15.54 3.92
CA ALA A 46 5.34 14.73 3.07
C ALA A 46 4.98 13.37 3.72
N LEU A 47 5.86 12.81 4.57
CA LEU A 47 5.59 11.58 5.31
C LEU A 47 4.53 11.73 6.40
N VAL A 48 4.36 12.93 6.96
CA VAL A 48 3.34 13.19 8.01
C VAL A 48 1.94 12.95 7.45
N GLY A 49 1.70 13.32 6.19
CA GLY A 49 0.42 13.11 5.51
C GLY A 49 0.17 11.69 5.00
N LEU A 50 1.23 10.86 4.94
CA LEU A 50 1.15 9.50 4.43
C LEU A 50 0.62 8.54 5.51
N PRO A 51 -0.48 7.79 5.29
CA PRO A 51 -0.94 6.80 6.25
C PRO A 51 0.19 5.85 6.68
N THR A 52 0.26 5.51 7.96
CA THR A 52 1.28 4.59 8.52
C THR A 52 1.21 3.18 7.95
N SER A 53 0.15 2.90 7.20
CA SER A 53 -0.06 1.66 6.49
C SER A 53 0.73 1.54 5.20
N PHE A 54 1.26 2.62 4.66
CA PHE A 54 2.21 2.54 3.54
C PHE A 54 3.62 2.28 4.07
N ASN A 55 4.37 1.45 3.35
CA ASN A 55 5.79 1.24 3.62
C ASN A 55 6.56 2.45 3.13
N ARG A 56 7.33 3.06 4.04
CA ARG A 56 8.08 4.29 3.79
C ARG A 56 9.55 3.95 3.64
N HIS A 57 10.08 4.09 2.44
CA HIS A 57 11.47 3.81 2.16
C HIS A 57 12.17 5.16 1.95
N ARG A 58 13.22 5.43 2.74
CA ARG A 58 13.91 6.72 2.78
C ARG A 58 15.37 6.54 2.36
N TYR A 59 15.80 7.39 1.43
CA TYR A 59 17.15 7.43 0.87
C TYR A 59 17.66 8.86 0.92
N TYR A 60 18.17 9.28 2.07
CA TYR A 60 18.57 10.66 2.31
C TYR A 60 20.08 10.78 2.32
N TYR A 61 20.65 11.74 1.61
CA TYR A 61 22.09 11.96 1.55
C TYR A 61 22.55 12.98 2.59
N THR A 62 23.72 12.75 3.21
CA THR A 62 24.35 13.69 4.14
C THR A 62 25.87 13.60 4.08
N GLU A 63 26.55 14.73 4.13
CA GLU A 63 28.03 14.80 4.18
C GLU A 63 28.60 14.42 5.56
N GLY A 64 27.78 14.42 6.61
CA GLY A 64 28.18 14.11 7.99
C GLY A 64 28.07 12.63 8.34
N SER A 65 28.40 12.25 9.58
CA SER A 65 28.10 10.90 10.08
C SER A 65 26.70 10.83 10.67
N SER A 66 25.96 9.76 10.37
CA SER A 66 24.63 9.52 10.93
C SER A 66 24.48 8.05 11.35
N SER A 67 23.73 7.84 12.44
CA SER A 67 23.35 6.50 12.93
C SER A 67 22.01 6.03 12.35
N GLN A 68 21.30 6.88 11.62
CA GLN A 68 20.01 6.53 11.05
C GLN A 68 20.19 5.64 9.81
N PRO A 69 19.46 4.52 9.69
CA PRO A 69 19.66 3.56 8.61
C PRO A 69 19.25 4.07 7.22
N TYR A 70 18.52 5.19 7.16
CA TYR A 70 18.05 5.84 5.94
C TYR A 70 18.94 7.02 5.50
N LEU A 71 19.98 7.36 6.28
CA LEU A 71 20.93 8.40 5.96
C LEU A 71 22.20 7.80 5.36
N TYR A 72 22.57 8.28 4.18
CA TYR A 72 23.66 7.80 3.35
C TYR A 72 24.75 8.86 3.27
N THR A 73 25.99 8.45 3.52
CA THR A 73 27.19 9.30 3.37
C THR A 73 28.00 8.97 2.12
N ASN A 74 27.50 8.00 1.34
CA ASN A 74 28.10 7.51 0.11
C ASN A 74 27.00 7.40 -0.94
N SER A 75 27.07 8.25 -1.97
CA SER A 75 26.06 8.33 -3.01
C SER A 75 25.99 7.08 -3.89
N GLU A 76 27.09 6.36 -4.08
CA GLU A 76 27.10 5.09 -4.80
C GLU A 76 26.30 4.02 -4.05
N LYS A 77 26.45 3.96 -2.72
CA LYS A 77 25.65 3.03 -1.90
C LYS A 77 24.17 3.41 -1.90
N LEU A 78 23.87 4.71 -1.87
CA LEU A 78 22.50 5.22 -2.02
C LEU A 78 21.92 4.78 -3.37
N ASN A 79 22.64 5.00 -4.47
CA ASN A 79 22.22 4.61 -5.82
C ASN A 79 21.92 3.10 -5.89
N VAL A 80 22.83 2.25 -5.42
CA VAL A 80 22.66 0.79 -5.45
C VAL A 80 21.38 0.36 -4.72
N ASP A 81 21.15 0.88 -3.51
CA ASP A 81 19.96 0.51 -2.74
C ASP A 81 18.68 1.10 -3.34
N LEU A 82 18.73 2.33 -3.84
CA LEU A 82 17.63 3.01 -4.50
C LEU A 82 17.22 2.26 -5.78
N VAL A 83 18.17 1.89 -6.65
CA VAL A 83 17.92 1.12 -7.87
C VAL A 83 17.34 -0.26 -7.56
N SER A 84 17.83 -0.91 -6.49
CA SER A 84 17.30 -2.18 -6.00
C SER A 84 15.83 -2.06 -5.60
N ASP A 85 15.49 -1.02 -4.84
CA ASP A 85 14.13 -0.79 -4.35
C ASP A 85 13.17 -0.28 -5.45
N PHE A 86 13.66 0.56 -6.35
CA PHE A 86 12.97 0.92 -7.59
C PHE A 86 12.62 -0.34 -8.37
N THR A 87 13.58 -1.27 -8.54
CA THR A 87 13.40 -2.56 -9.25
C THR A 87 12.42 -3.50 -8.53
N TYR A 88 12.40 -3.50 -7.20
CA TYR A 88 11.38 -4.19 -6.42
C TYR A 88 9.98 -3.64 -6.73
N GLY A 89 9.85 -2.32 -6.80
CA GLY A 89 8.65 -1.61 -7.23
C GLY A 89 8.01 -0.79 -6.11
N ALA A 90 7.52 0.38 -6.50
CA ALA A 90 6.81 1.32 -5.65
C ALA A 90 5.66 1.95 -6.43
N SER A 91 4.62 2.41 -5.73
CA SER A 91 3.56 3.20 -6.36
C SER A 91 3.95 4.65 -6.55
N PHE A 92 4.73 5.20 -5.61
CA PHE A 92 5.20 6.58 -5.65
C PHE A 92 6.68 6.66 -5.33
N ILE A 93 7.39 7.50 -6.07
CA ILE A 93 8.76 7.92 -5.75
C ILE A 93 8.78 9.44 -5.76
N SER A 94 9.28 10.05 -4.71
CA SER A 94 9.44 11.50 -4.62
C SER A 94 10.88 11.88 -4.38
N PHE A 95 11.41 12.76 -5.21
CA PHE A 95 12.76 13.32 -5.05
C PHE A 95 12.68 14.78 -4.61
N TYR A 96 13.50 15.15 -3.62
CA TYR A 96 13.65 16.50 -3.08
C TYR A 96 15.13 16.86 -3.10
N GLY A 97 15.52 17.89 -3.83
CA GLY A 97 16.94 18.21 -3.94
C GLY A 97 17.30 19.08 -5.11
N HIS A 98 18.58 19.12 -5.41
CA HIS A 98 19.10 19.68 -6.66
C HIS A 98 19.02 18.66 -7.79
N SER A 99 19.07 19.14 -9.03
CA SER A 99 19.15 18.27 -10.20
C SER A 99 19.65 19.04 -11.42
N SER A 100 19.98 18.27 -12.44
CA SER A 100 20.07 18.76 -13.82
C SER A 100 18.99 18.06 -14.67
N TRP A 101 18.97 18.34 -15.97
CA TRP A 101 18.15 17.57 -16.90
C TRP A 101 18.65 16.12 -17.11
N GLU A 102 19.76 15.70 -16.49
CA GLU A 102 20.36 14.36 -16.67
C GLU A 102 20.51 13.55 -15.37
N GLN A 103 20.38 14.18 -14.19
CA GLN A 103 20.59 13.51 -12.90
C GLN A 103 19.90 14.19 -11.71
N TRP A 104 19.69 13.41 -10.65
CA TRP A 104 19.36 13.87 -9.30
C TRP A 104 20.62 14.14 -8.48
N ALA A 105 20.63 15.29 -7.79
CA ALA A 105 21.70 15.83 -6.95
C ALA A 105 23.04 16.02 -7.66
N VAL A 106 23.97 16.75 -7.03
CA VAL A 106 25.34 16.92 -7.55
C VAL A 106 26.10 15.60 -7.47
N GLU A 107 25.81 14.81 -6.44
CA GLU A 107 26.37 13.51 -6.12
C GLU A 107 25.86 12.38 -7.01
N SER A 108 24.93 12.68 -7.92
CA SER A 108 24.39 11.77 -8.93
C SER A 108 23.71 10.53 -8.32
N PHE A 109 22.71 10.72 -7.47
CA PHE A 109 21.96 9.62 -6.84
C PHE A 109 21.29 8.70 -7.86
N LEU A 110 20.84 9.28 -8.98
CA LEU A 110 20.31 8.56 -10.14
C LEU A 110 20.54 9.45 -11.37
N ALA A 111 21.12 8.88 -12.43
CA ALA A 111 21.38 9.58 -13.69
C ALA A 111 20.93 8.75 -14.90
N LEU A 112 20.83 9.39 -16.07
CA LEU A 112 20.46 8.75 -17.33
C LEU A 112 21.26 7.46 -17.61
N ASP A 113 22.56 7.46 -17.29
CA ASP A 113 23.45 6.31 -17.49
C ASP A 113 23.04 5.08 -16.64
N ASN A 114 22.38 5.31 -15.50
CA ASN A 114 21.90 4.24 -14.62
C ASN A 114 20.53 3.67 -15.04
N PHE A 115 19.79 4.31 -15.96
CA PHE A 115 18.40 3.91 -16.26
C PHE A 115 18.30 2.50 -16.86
N SER A 116 19.37 2.00 -17.47
CA SER A 116 19.45 0.61 -17.94
C SER A 116 19.25 -0.41 -16.81
N GLN A 117 19.56 -0.04 -15.57
CA GLN A 117 19.45 -0.87 -14.37
C GLN A 117 18.04 -0.89 -13.77
N LEU A 118 17.16 0.04 -14.15
CA LEU A 118 15.77 0.09 -13.69
C LEU A 118 14.96 -1.03 -14.36
N GLN A 119 14.85 -2.17 -13.68
CA GLN A 119 14.24 -3.41 -14.20
C GLN A 119 12.92 -3.77 -13.51
N ASN A 120 12.16 -2.75 -13.08
CA ASN A 120 10.90 -2.90 -12.37
C ASN A 120 9.73 -3.43 -13.21
N GLN A 121 9.94 -3.72 -14.50
CA GLN A 121 8.94 -4.30 -15.41
C GLN A 121 7.65 -3.48 -15.39
N ASN A 122 6.54 -4.09 -14.94
CA ASN A 122 5.21 -3.48 -14.87
C ASN A 122 4.86 -2.94 -13.46
N ARG A 123 5.80 -2.93 -12.51
CA ARG A 123 5.66 -2.31 -11.18
C ARG A 123 6.15 -0.87 -11.25
N LEU A 124 5.37 -0.06 -11.95
CA LEU A 124 5.80 1.27 -12.41
C LEU A 124 5.34 2.35 -11.42
N PRO A 125 6.24 3.13 -10.82
CA PRO A 125 5.86 4.25 -9.97
C PRO A 125 5.33 5.43 -10.78
N ILE A 126 4.58 6.27 -10.08
CA ILE A 126 4.43 7.69 -10.40
C ILE A 126 5.56 8.43 -9.69
N VAL A 127 6.34 9.20 -10.44
CA VAL A 127 7.53 9.89 -9.91
C VAL A 127 7.24 11.38 -9.80
N SER A 128 7.50 11.96 -8.62
CA SER A 128 7.30 13.36 -8.32
C SER A 128 8.64 14.04 -8.06
N GLU A 129 9.01 14.97 -8.92
CA GLU A 129 10.32 15.60 -8.97
C GLU A 129 10.22 17.00 -8.36
N MET A 130 10.41 17.12 -7.04
CA MET A 130 10.37 18.39 -6.32
C MET A 130 11.69 19.14 -6.46
N THR A 131 12.10 19.34 -7.72
CA THR A 131 13.42 19.82 -8.13
C THR A 131 13.37 20.59 -9.47
N CYS A 132 14.53 20.99 -10.00
CA CYS A 132 14.65 21.82 -11.20
C CYS A 132 14.97 21.02 -12.48
N PHE A 133 14.49 21.46 -13.64
CA PHE A 133 14.96 21.00 -14.97
C PHE A 133 14.88 19.51 -15.36
N THR A 134 14.49 18.57 -14.50
CA THR A 134 14.39 17.14 -14.89
C THR A 134 13.42 16.94 -16.06
N GLY A 135 12.39 17.80 -16.12
CA GLY A 135 11.39 17.89 -17.18
C GLY A 135 11.71 18.87 -18.30
N PHE A 136 12.97 19.27 -18.52
CA PHE A 136 13.35 20.25 -19.56
C PHE A 136 13.24 19.73 -21.01
N PHE A 137 12.09 19.16 -21.38
CA PHE A 137 11.84 18.42 -22.64
C PHE A 137 12.08 19.21 -23.92
N HIS A 138 12.17 20.54 -23.84
CA HIS A 138 12.49 21.41 -24.97
C HIS A 138 14.01 21.65 -25.10
N HIS A 139 14.84 20.89 -24.38
CA HIS A 139 16.28 20.93 -24.51
C HIS A 139 16.69 20.53 -25.95
N PRO A 140 17.48 21.37 -26.65
CA PRO A 140 17.67 21.22 -28.10
C PRO A 140 18.61 20.09 -28.51
N LYS A 141 19.32 19.44 -27.57
CA LYS A 141 20.45 18.54 -27.88
C LYS A 141 20.37 17.15 -27.27
N THR A 142 19.71 17.00 -26.12
CA THR A 142 19.73 15.76 -25.36
C THR A 142 18.35 15.45 -24.81
N THR A 143 18.08 14.17 -24.61
CA THR A 143 16.91 13.70 -23.85
C THR A 143 17.05 14.14 -22.39
N THR A 144 15.94 14.38 -21.72
CA THR A 144 15.96 14.72 -20.29
C THR A 144 15.57 13.54 -19.41
N PHE A 145 15.80 13.70 -18.12
CA PHE A 145 15.53 12.72 -17.08
C PHE A 145 14.08 12.20 -17.14
N ASP A 146 13.09 13.09 -17.08
CA ASP A 146 11.67 12.72 -17.02
C ASP A 146 11.20 11.99 -18.29
N GLU A 147 11.60 12.49 -19.46
CA GLU A 147 11.27 11.86 -20.75
C GLU A 147 11.88 10.46 -20.83
N SER A 148 13.13 10.32 -20.40
CA SER A 148 13.85 9.04 -20.45
C SER A 148 13.26 8.01 -19.49
N LEU A 149 12.81 8.46 -18.31
CA LEU A 149 12.23 7.60 -17.29
C LEU A 149 10.87 7.07 -17.74
N LEU A 150 10.07 7.92 -18.38
CA LEU A 150 8.80 7.55 -18.98
C LEU A 150 8.99 6.60 -20.18
N ARG A 151 9.96 6.88 -21.06
CA ARG A 151 10.23 6.10 -22.29
C ARG A 151 10.94 4.77 -22.05
N ARG A 152 11.54 4.56 -20.86
CA ARG A 152 12.31 3.35 -20.53
C ARG A 152 11.50 2.08 -20.78
N SER A 153 12.00 1.19 -21.64
CA SER A 153 11.43 -0.14 -21.84
C SER A 153 11.79 -1.07 -20.68
N GLY A 154 10.90 -1.97 -20.27
CA GLY A 154 11.17 -2.96 -19.20
C GLY A 154 11.27 -2.39 -17.78
N GLY A 155 10.90 -1.13 -17.58
CA GLY A 155 10.94 -0.47 -16.27
C GLY A 155 10.73 1.04 -16.38
N GLY A 156 11.25 1.80 -15.42
CA GLY A 156 11.04 3.25 -15.30
C GLY A 156 9.68 3.58 -14.70
N ALA A 157 9.07 4.69 -15.13
CA ALA A 157 7.82 5.19 -14.55
C ALA A 157 6.59 4.98 -15.46
N VAL A 158 5.40 5.03 -14.86
CA VAL A 158 4.12 5.14 -15.60
C VAL A 158 3.77 6.61 -15.87
N ALA A 159 4.20 7.51 -14.99
CA ALA A 159 4.09 8.95 -15.14
C ALA A 159 5.19 9.64 -14.31
N VAL A 160 5.59 10.84 -14.75
CA VAL A 160 6.57 11.68 -14.06
C VAL A 160 6.00 13.09 -13.97
N TRP A 161 6.07 13.73 -12.82
CA TRP A 161 5.69 15.12 -12.63
C TRP A 161 6.90 15.94 -12.19
N GLY A 162 7.42 16.75 -13.10
CA GLY A 162 8.66 17.50 -12.87
C GLY A 162 8.71 18.85 -13.57
N SER A 163 9.74 19.61 -13.25
CA SER A 163 9.88 21.00 -13.68
C SER A 163 10.64 21.13 -14.99
N THR A 164 10.12 21.96 -15.91
CA THR A 164 10.82 22.37 -17.13
C THR A 164 11.82 23.50 -16.90
N GLY A 165 11.90 24.04 -15.69
CA GLY A 165 12.65 25.26 -15.37
C GLY A 165 13.30 25.23 -13.99
N LEU A 166 13.81 26.39 -13.59
CA LEU A 166 14.19 26.65 -12.20
C LEU A 166 12.95 26.69 -11.31
N GLY A 167 13.15 26.43 -10.02
CA GLY A 167 12.11 26.53 -9.03
C GLY A 167 12.64 26.80 -7.62
N VAL A 168 11.73 26.95 -6.67
CA VAL A 168 12.04 27.27 -5.28
C VAL A 168 11.38 26.22 -4.38
N GLY A 169 12.16 25.68 -3.44
CA GLY A 169 11.74 24.56 -2.57
C GLY A 169 10.40 24.79 -1.87
N THR A 170 10.19 25.97 -1.29
CA THR A 170 8.92 26.31 -0.61
C THR A 170 7.68 26.27 -1.52
N GLY A 171 7.86 26.45 -2.83
CA GLY A 171 6.80 26.24 -3.81
C GLY A 171 6.61 24.76 -4.15
N HIS A 172 7.70 24.00 -4.25
CA HIS A 172 7.67 22.54 -4.45
C HIS A 172 6.91 21.84 -3.31
N ASP A 173 7.18 22.19 -2.06
CA ASP A 173 6.51 21.61 -0.88
C ASP A 173 4.98 21.74 -0.98
N ARG A 174 4.51 22.84 -1.57
CA ARG A 174 3.09 23.20 -1.68
C ARG A 174 2.40 22.51 -2.84
N LEU A 175 3.10 22.35 -3.96
CA LEU A 175 2.70 21.47 -5.05
C LEU A 175 2.53 20.03 -4.53
N GLN A 176 3.54 19.53 -3.84
CA GLN A 176 3.59 18.17 -3.32
C GLN A 176 2.50 17.89 -2.28
N ALA A 177 2.26 18.82 -1.36
CA ALA A 177 1.22 18.69 -0.34
C ALA A 177 -0.19 18.52 -0.94
N GLY A 178 -0.55 19.36 -1.92
CA GLY A 178 -1.86 19.28 -2.59
C GLY A 178 -2.03 18.00 -3.42
N PHE A 179 -0.94 17.55 -4.05
CA PHE A 179 -0.89 16.30 -4.81
C PHE A 179 -1.11 15.08 -3.92
N TYR A 180 -0.31 14.91 -2.86
CA TYR A 180 -0.42 13.77 -1.95
C TYR A 180 -1.75 13.75 -1.20
N GLN A 181 -2.26 14.90 -0.78
CA GLN A 181 -3.56 14.97 -0.11
C GLN A 181 -4.66 14.35 -0.98
N THR A 182 -4.66 14.64 -2.28
CA THR A 182 -5.69 14.16 -3.21
C THR A 182 -5.56 12.67 -3.50
N ILE A 183 -4.33 12.19 -3.72
CA ILE A 183 -4.06 10.77 -3.97
C ILE A 183 -4.43 9.90 -2.76
N LEU A 184 -4.07 10.33 -1.55
CA LEU A 184 -4.15 9.49 -0.36
C LEU A 184 -5.50 9.54 0.35
N GLN A 185 -6.20 10.69 0.32
CA GLN A 185 -7.41 10.88 1.15
C GLN A 185 -8.71 10.69 0.36
N ASN A 186 -8.73 11.09 -0.92
CA ASN A 186 -9.95 11.10 -1.73
C ASN A 186 -10.04 9.96 -2.73
N GLY A 187 -8.96 9.17 -2.89
CA GLY A 187 -8.86 8.16 -3.95
C GLY A 187 -9.15 8.78 -5.32
N GLY A 188 -8.60 9.98 -5.57
CA GLY A 188 -8.89 10.80 -6.76
C GLY A 188 -8.95 9.95 -8.03
N PRO A 189 -9.95 10.18 -8.91
CA PRO A 189 -10.28 9.24 -9.99
C PRO A 189 -9.12 9.03 -10.97
N ASP A 190 -8.26 10.04 -11.11
CA ASP A 190 -7.16 10.08 -12.05
C ASP A 190 -5.97 10.93 -11.53
N LEU A 191 -4.81 10.72 -12.15
CA LEU A 191 -3.56 11.40 -11.81
C LEU A 191 -3.61 12.92 -12.08
N GLY A 192 -4.29 13.35 -13.13
CA GLY A 192 -4.41 14.74 -13.53
C GLY A 192 -5.10 15.59 -12.45
N SER A 193 -6.12 15.03 -11.81
CA SER A 193 -6.82 15.65 -10.68
C SER A 193 -5.89 15.90 -9.48
N ALA A 194 -4.96 14.98 -9.22
CA ALA A 194 -3.95 15.16 -8.16
C ALA A 194 -2.94 16.24 -8.52
N VAL A 195 -2.45 16.27 -9.77
CA VAL A 195 -1.56 17.34 -10.26
C VAL A 195 -2.25 18.70 -10.19
N LEU A 196 -3.53 18.77 -10.59
CA LEU A 196 -4.31 20.00 -10.49
C LEU A 196 -4.47 20.45 -9.02
N ALA A 197 -4.73 19.53 -8.09
CA ALA A 197 -4.81 19.86 -6.67
C ALA A 197 -3.48 20.42 -6.12
N GLY A 198 -2.35 19.85 -6.54
CA GLY A 198 -1.02 20.40 -6.24
C GLY A 198 -0.87 21.83 -6.75
N LYS A 199 -1.21 22.08 -8.02
CA LYS A 199 -1.18 23.42 -8.62
C LYS A 199 -2.12 24.41 -7.91
N LEU A 200 -3.33 23.98 -7.52
CA LEU A 200 -4.27 24.82 -6.79
C LEU A 200 -3.77 25.15 -5.37
N SER A 201 -3.15 24.18 -4.69
CA SER A 201 -2.50 24.38 -3.38
C SER A 201 -1.40 25.44 -3.47
N LEU A 202 -0.56 25.39 -4.51
CA LEU A 202 0.43 26.44 -4.78
C LEU A 202 -0.21 27.78 -5.13
N SER A 203 -1.21 27.80 -6.03
CA SER A 203 -1.87 29.03 -6.47
C SER A 203 -2.48 29.80 -5.29
N ALA A 204 -3.06 29.08 -4.32
CA ALA A 204 -3.63 29.66 -3.11
C ALA A 204 -2.62 30.42 -2.21
N LEU A 205 -1.31 30.20 -2.37
CA LEU A 205 -0.28 30.97 -1.67
C LEU A 205 -0.08 32.38 -2.22
N GLY A 206 -0.30 32.58 -3.53
CA GLY A 206 -0.09 33.86 -4.21
C GLY A 206 1.36 34.21 -4.55
N TYR A 207 2.34 33.33 -4.31
CA TYR A 207 3.75 33.49 -4.70
C TYR A 207 4.30 32.19 -5.33
N HIS A 208 5.48 32.24 -5.97
CA HIS A 208 6.05 31.16 -6.80
C HIS A 208 5.12 30.67 -7.93
N GLN A 209 4.32 31.58 -8.52
CA GLN A 209 3.30 31.22 -9.51
C GLN A 209 3.89 30.73 -10.84
N ASP A 210 5.16 31.05 -11.11
CA ASP A 210 5.93 30.51 -12.23
C ASP A 210 5.96 28.97 -12.23
N LEU A 211 5.92 28.34 -11.05
CA LEU A 211 5.89 26.88 -10.94
C LEU A 211 4.60 26.26 -11.46
N LEU A 212 3.50 27.03 -11.58
CA LEU A 212 2.27 26.54 -12.20
C LEU A 212 2.47 26.23 -13.69
N ASP A 213 3.35 26.99 -14.35
CA ASP A 213 3.65 26.87 -15.76
C ASP A 213 4.80 25.87 -16.00
N THR A 214 5.81 25.84 -15.12
CA THR A 214 6.99 25.00 -15.31
C THR A 214 6.79 23.54 -14.88
N PHE A 215 5.93 23.24 -13.90
CA PHE A 215 5.65 21.86 -13.51
C PHE A 215 4.73 21.17 -14.52
N THR A 216 5.27 20.17 -15.21
CA THR A 216 4.63 19.44 -16.31
C THR A 216 4.46 17.97 -15.97
N LEU A 217 3.25 17.45 -16.19
CA LEU A 217 2.98 16.02 -16.09
C LEU A 217 3.36 15.34 -17.41
N PHE A 218 4.31 14.41 -17.34
CA PHE A 218 4.67 13.49 -18.40
C PHE A 218 3.94 12.16 -18.18
N GLY A 219 3.09 11.77 -19.13
CA GLY A 219 2.25 10.59 -19.04
C GLY A 219 0.80 10.93 -19.34
N ASP A 220 -0.11 10.07 -18.87
CA ASP A 220 -1.55 10.27 -19.09
C ASP A 220 -2.20 10.94 -17.87
N PRO A 221 -2.73 12.18 -17.99
CA PRO A 221 -3.49 12.79 -16.91
C PRO A 221 -4.77 12.02 -16.55
N ALA A 222 -5.30 11.19 -17.44
CA ALA A 222 -6.47 10.35 -17.16
C ALA A 222 -6.12 9.01 -16.48
N LEU A 223 -4.84 8.76 -16.17
CA LEU A 223 -4.38 7.52 -15.55
C LEU A 223 -5.14 7.24 -14.26
N ARG A 224 -5.87 6.12 -14.23
CA ARG A 224 -6.68 5.68 -13.10
C ARG A 224 -5.84 4.90 -12.10
N LEU A 225 -5.91 5.33 -10.84
CA LEU A 225 -5.13 4.72 -9.76
C LEU A 225 -5.87 3.55 -9.08
N SER A 226 -7.19 3.44 -9.29
CA SER A 226 -8.06 2.46 -8.62
C SER A 226 -7.72 0.99 -8.94
N SER A 227 -7.09 0.72 -10.08
CA SER A 227 -6.65 -0.64 -10.44
C SER A 227 -5.48 -1.11 -9.58
N VAL A 228 -4.62 -0.17 -9.18
CA VAL A 228 -3.39 -0.41 -8.42
C VAL A 228 -3.64 -0.34 -6.91
N PHE A 229 -4.44 0.63 -6.46
CA PHE A 229 -4.87 0.73 -5.07
C PHE A 229 -6.19 0.01 -4.84
N LYS A 230 -6.18 -1.32 -4.98
CA LYS A 230 -7.33 -2.16 -4.62
C LYS A 230 -7.27 -2.61 -3.16
N PRO A 231 -8.40 -2.61 -2.43
CA PRO A 231 -8.45 -3.26 -1.14
C PRO A 231 -8.28 -4.77 -1.28
N ASP A 232 -7.94 -5.43 -0.18
CA ASP A 232 -7.92 -6.89 -0.03
C ASP A 232 -8.25 -7.21 1.42
N LEU A 233 -9.51 -7.53 1.71
CA LEU A 233 -9.91 -7.97 3.02
C LEU A 233 -9.43 -9.38 3.26
N ARG A 234 -9.07 -9.69 4.50
CA ARG A 234 -8.73 -11.03 4.95
C ARG A 234 -9.41 -11.29 6.28
N LEU A 235 -10.12 -12.41 6.34
CA LEU A 235 -10.78 -12.86 7.57
C LEU A 235 -10.03 -14.03 8.19
N THR A 236 -9.67 -13.89 9.46
CA THR A 236 -9.15 -14.99 10.27
C THR A 236 -10.01 -15.22 11.50
N GLN A 237 -10.01 -16.45 12.00
CA GLN A 237 -10.68 -16.80 13.24
C GLN A 237 -9.77 -17.60 14.17
N GLN A 238 -9.94 -17.34 15.46
CA GLN A 238 -9.30 -18.08 16.53
C GLN A 238 -10.30 -18.39 17.63
N VAL A 239 -10.25 -19.60 18.18
CA VAL A 239 -10.92 -19.93 19.44
C VAL A 239 -9.98 -19.53 20.59
N LEU A 240 -10.49 -18.76 21.54
CA LEU A 240 -9.72 -18.45 22.74
C LEU A 240 -9.65 -19.68 23.64
N GLY A 241 -8.42 -20.10 23.98
CA GLY A 241 -8.17 -21.29 24.81
C GLY A 241 -8.35 -22.62 24.08
N SER A 242 -8.27 -23.71 24.82
CA SER A 242 -8.41 -25.07 24.29
C SER A 242 -9.01 -26.02 25.33
N GLY A 243 -9.45 -27.21 24.91
CA GLY A 243 -9.94 -28.24 25.84
C GLY A 243 -11.37 -28.01 26.35
N HIS A 244 -12.12 -27.12 25.71
CA HIS A 244 -13.52 -26.80 26.02
C HIS A 244 -14.42 -28.05 26.13
N LYS A 245 -15.28 -28.06 27.16
CA LYS A 245 -16.28 -29.09 27.46
C LYS A 245 -17.69 -28.53 27.31
N PRO A 246 -18.72 -29.39 27.22
CA PRO A 246 -20.11 -28.94 27.32
C PRO A 246 -20.32 -28.15 28.62
N GLY A 247 -20.90 -26.95 28.52
CA GLY A 247 -21.11 -26.02 29.64
C GLY A 247 -20.01 -24.98 29.83
N ASP A 248 -18.86 -25.11 29.18
CA ASP A 248 -17.78 -24.13 29.29
C ASP A 248 -18.10 -22.84 28.50
N PRO A 249 -17.60 -21.68 28.95
CA PRO A 249 -17.60 -20.47 28.14
C PRO A 249 -16.65 -20.64 26.95
N VAL A 250 -17.04 -20.07 25.80
CA VAL A 250 -16.22 -20.06 24.59
C VAL A 250 -16.25 -18.70 23.92
N THR A 251 -15.10 -18.26 23.42
CA THR A 251 -14.96 -17.02 22.66
C THR A 251 -14.31 -17.29 21.32
N PHE A 252 -14.94 -16.83 20.25
CA PHE A 252 -14.40 -16.74 18.91
C PHE A 252 -13.87 -15.33 18.68
N ILE A 253 -12.62 -15.22 18.24
CA ILE A 253 -11.98 -13.96 17.84
C ILE A 253 -11.98 -13.95 16.31
N LEU A 254 -12.71 -13.01 15.72
CA LEU A 254 -12.77 -12.77 14.29
C LEU A 254 -11.94 -11.52 13.99
N THR A 255 -10.90 -11.65 13.18
CA THR A 255 -10.07 -10.50 12.76
C THR A 255 -10.28 -10.27 11.27
N VAL A 256 -10.81 -9.09 10.94
CA VAL A 256 -10.88 -8.57 9.57
C VAL A 256 -9.75 -7.58 9.40
N GLU A 257 -8.87 -7.83 8.44
CA GLU A 257 -7.72 -6.98 8.09
C GLU A 257 -7.83 -6.57 6.62
N ASN A 258 -7.39 -5.36 6.27
CA ASN A 258 -7.17 -4.98 4.87
C ASN A 258 -5.69 -5.14 4.51
N THR A 259 -5.35 -6.21 3.80
CA THR A 259 -4.00 -6.52 3.30
C THR A 259 -3.69 -5.87 1.94
N GLY A 260 -4.64 -5.15 1.35
CA GLY A 260 -4.50 -4.49 0.05
C GLY A 260 -4.00 -3.05 0.17
N ALA A 261 -3.63 -2.45 -0.97
CA ALA A 261 -3.12 -1.08 -1.04
C ALA A 261 -4.24 -0.02 -1.15
N GLY A 262 -5.47 -0.45 -1.43
CA GLY A 262 -6.66 0.42 -1.48
C GLY A 262 -7.42 0.47 -0.17
N ARG A 263 -8.19 1.53 0.03
CA ARG A 263 -9.12 1.66 1.16
C ARG A 263 -10.35 0.76 0.93
N ALA A 264 -10.62 -0.14 1.86
CA ALA A 264 -11.84 -0.95 1.87
C ALA A 264 -13.01 -0.14 2.44
N THR A 265 -14.16 -0.17 1.75
CA THR A 265 -15.38 0.56 2.15
C THR A 265 -16.60 -0.36 2.06
N GLY A 266 -17.70 0.01 2.72
CA GLY A 266 -18.94 -0.78 2.70
C GLY A 266 -18.74 -2.19 3.27
N ILE A 267 -17.91 -2.32 4.31
CA ILE A 267 -17.46 -3.62 4.81
C ILE A 267 -18.56 -4.26 5.66
N VAL A 268 -18.94 -5.49 5.30
CA VAL A 268 -19.94 -6.28 6.01
C VAL A 268 -19.34 -7.61 6.46
N LEU A 269 -19.33 -7.86 7.77
CA LEU A 269 -18.95 -9.12 8.38
C LEU A 269 -20.22 -9.86 8.81
N THR A 270 -20.37 -11.12 8.42
CA THR A 270 -21.47 -11.99 8.86
C THR A 270 -20.90 -13.20 9.58
N ASN A 271 -21.43 -13.50 10.77
CA ASN A 271 -21.06 -14.70 11.51
C ASN A 271 -22.26 -15.60 11.78
N GLN A 272 -22.18 -16.83 11.27
CA GLN A 272 -23.13 -17.89 11.57
C GLN A 272 -22.76 -18.52 12.91
N VAL A 273 -23.18 -17.86 14.01
CA VAL A 273 -23.02 -18.40 15.36
C VAL A 273 -23.78 -19.73 15.46
N PRO A 274 -23.11 -20.85 15.78
CA PRO A 274 -23.78 -22.14 15.88
C PRO A 274 -24.83 -22.14 16.99
N GLN A 275 -25.97 -22.80 16.75
CA GLN A 275 -27.07 -22.93 17.72
C GLN A 275 -26.67 -23.62 19.04
N GLU A 276 -25.54 -24.33 19.02
CA GLU A 276 -24.91 -24.95 20.17
C GLU A 276 -24.25 -23.94 21.11
N ILE A 277 -24.06 -22.69 20.69
CA ILE A 277 -23.55 -21.60 21.52
C ILE A 277 -24.73 -20.82 22.09
N LEU A 278 -24.93 -20.95 23.40
CA LEU A 278 -26.02 -20.31 24.12
C LEU A 278 -25.66 -18.88 24.53
N SER A 279 -26.68 -18.01 24.53
CA SER A 279 -26.60 -16.60 24.94
C SER A 279 -25.40 -15.85 24.34
N PRO A 280 -25.22 -15.88 23.01
CA PRO A 280 -24.07 -15.25 22.39
C PRO A 280 -24.10 -13.72 22.60
N THR A 281 -22.94 -13.18 22.95
CA THR A 281 -22.66 -11.76 23.12
C THR A 281 -21.48 -11.40 22.23
N TRP A 282 -21.28 -10.10 21.97
CA TRP A 282 -20.16 -9.67 21.15
C TRP A 282 -19.55 -8.36 21.66
N SER A 283 -18.31 -8.14 21.29
CA SER A 283 -17.57 -6.89 21.49
C SER A 283 -16.68 -6.61 20.27
N THR A 284 -16.17 -5.39 20.17
CA THR A 284 -15.32 -4.96 19.05
C THR A 284 -14.15 -4.11 19.53
N SER A 285 -13.04 -4.12 18.76
CA SER A 285 -11.90 -3.22 18.95
C SER A 285 -12.09 -1.83 18.34
N ALA A 286 -13.16 -1.59 17.56
CA ALA A 286 -13.33 -0.36 16.78
C ALA A 286 -14.64 0.37 17.09
N SER A 287 -14.60 1.70 17.00
CA SER A 287 -15.80 2.54 17.06
C SER A 287 -16.59 2.49 15.74
N GLY A 288 -17.86 2.85 15.78
CA GLY A 288 -18.72 2.92 14.59
C GLY A 288 -19.16 1.58 14.00
N VAL A 289 -18.83 0.45 14.65
CA VAL A 289 -19.37 -0.86 14.29
C VAL A 289 -20.83 -0.94 14.72
N THR A 290 -21.70 -1.27 13.76
CA THR A 290 -23.13 -1.52 14.03
C THR A 290 -23.45 -2.97 13.76
N VAL A 291 -24.39 -3.55 14.51
CA VAL A 291 -24.85 -4.93 14.33
C VAL A 291 -26.34 -4.93 13.97
N SER A 292 -26.73 -5.84 13.09
CA SER A 292 -28.12 -6.12 12.76
C SER A 292 -28.38 -7.62 12.71
N GLY A 293 -29.61 -8.03 13.01
CA GLY A 293 -30.05 -9.42 12.90
C GLY A 293 -29.16 -10.43 13.64
N ALA A 294 -28.86 -11.55 12.97
CA ALA A 294 -28.11 -12.69 13.51
C ALA A 294 -26.59 -12.52 13.33
N PHE A 295 -26.00 -11.51 13.98
CA PHE A 295 -24.54 -11.25 13.95
C PHE A 295 -24.01 -10.84 12.56
N THR A 296 -24.69 -9.89 11.93
CA THR A 296 -24.19 -9.18 10.74
C THR A 296 -23.76 -7.76 11.14
N TRP A 297 -22.47 -7.46 10.99
CA TRP A 297 -21.90 -6.17 11.34
C TRP A 297 -21.54 -5.35 10.11
N SER A 298 -21.88 -4.06 10.15
CA SER A 298 -21.27 -3.05 9.29
C SER A 298 -20.01 -2.53 9.99
N LEU A 299 -18.85 -2.67 9.36
CA LEU A 299 -17.56 -2.24 9.90
C LEU A 299 -17.18 -0.85 9.34
N PRO A 300 -16.35 -0.06 10.04
CA PRO A 300 -15.79 1.16 9.48
C PRO A 300 -14.89 0.86 8.28
N ASN A 301 -14.64 1.88 7.45
CA ASN A 301 -13.68 1.76 6.36
C ASN A 301 -12.29 1.40 6.89
N LEU A 302 -11.60 0.48 6.22
CA LEU A 302 -10.24 0.09 6.56
C LEU A 302 -9.28 0.62 5.50
N SER A 303 -8.38 1.53 5.88
CA SER A 303 -7.19 1.83 5.09
C SER A 303 -6.30 0.58 5.00
N PRO A 304 -5.30 0.55 4.10
CA PRO A 304 -4.31 -0.53 4.08
C PRO A 304 -3.79 -0.87 5.48
N ASN A 305 -3.43 -2.12 5.76
CA ASN A 305 -2.87 -2.60 7.04
C ASN A 305 -3.68 -2.28 8.32
N GLN A 306 -4.92 -1.78 8.19
CA GLN A 306 -5.82 -1.62 9.33
C GLN A 306 -6.66 -2.87 9.53
N GLN A 307 -7.07 -3.10 10.79
CA GLN A 307 -7.89 -4.24 11.16
C GLN A 307 -8.98 -3.87 12.16
N VAL A 308 -10.05 -4.67 12.16
CA VAL A 308 -11.09 -4.69 13.17
C VAL A 308 -11.18 -6.10 13.75
N VAL A 309 -11.23 -6.18 15.08
CA VAL A 309 -11.46 -7.43 15.80
C VAL A 309 -12.88 -7.43 16.34
N ILE A 310 -13.62 -8.51 16.07
CA ILE A 310 -14.91 -8.82 16.68
C ILE A 310 -14.73 -10.06 17.55
N GLN A 311 -15.12 -9.99 18.81
CA GLN A 311 -15.17 -11.15 19.69
C GLN A 311 -16.61 -11.58 19.84
N VAL A 312 -16.88 -12.88 19.69
CA VAL A 312 -18.19 -13.48 19.94
C VAL A 312 -18.04 -14.49 21.08
N SER A 313 -18.71 -14.24 22.20
CA SER A 313 -18.64 -15.07 23.40
C SER A 313 -19.98 -15.69 23.73
N GLY A 314 -19.98 -16.93 24.22
CA GLY A 314 -21.19 -17.60 24.70
C GLY A 314 -20.86 -18.82 25.55
N VAL A 315 -21.85 -19.67 25.79
CA VAL A 315 -21.68 -20.91 26.56
C VAL A 315 -21.98 -22.12 25.69
N ILE A 316 -21.10 -23.12 25.70
CA ILE A 316 -21.34 -24.37 24.96
C ILE A 316 -22.53 -25.08 25.60
N LYS A 317 -23.53 -25.47 24.79
CA LYS A 317 -24.73 -26.17 25.25
C LYS A 317 -24.35 -27.37 26.15
N PRO A 318 -24.75 -27.38 27.45
CA PRO A 318 -24.32 -28.41 28.41
C PRO A 318 -24.77 -29.83 28.07
N THR A 319 -25.82 -29.98 27.24
CA THR A 319 -26.38 -31.27 26.86
C THR A 319 -25.62 -31.96 25.72
N LEU A 320 -24.56 -31.34 25.19
CA LEU A 320 -23.74 -31.97 24.15
C LEU A 320 -22.95 -33.16 24.71
N PRO A 321 -22.72 -34.20 23.90
CA PRO A 321 -21.87 -35.31 24.32
C PRO A 321 -20.40 -34.88 24.42
N ASN A 322 -19.60 -35.61 25.20
CA ASN A 322 -18.17 -35.30 25.41
C ASN A 322 -17.31 -35.34 24.13
N ASN A 323 -17.82 -35.87 23.00
CA ASN A 323 -17.15 -35.95 21.70
C ASN A 323 -17.72 -34.98 20.64
N PHE A 324 -18.24 -33.84 21.08
CA PHE A 324 -18.82 -32.82 20.20
C PHE A 324 -17.79 -32.14 19.29
N SER A 325 -18.31 -31.52 18.23
CA SER A 325 -17.56 -30.64 17.32
C SER A 325 -18.49 -29.53 16.86
N ILE A 326 -18.18 -28.29 17.20
CA ILE A 326 -18.92 -27.09 16.80
C ILE A 326 -18.04 -26.31 15.83
N THR A 327 -18.61 -25.89 14.69
CA THR A 327 -17.90 -25.11 13.67
C THR A 327 -18.55 -23.74 13.54
N ASN A 328 -17.83 -22.69 13.90
CA ASN A 328 -18.26 -21.31 13.67
C ASN A 328 -17.80 -20.86 12.27
N MET A 329 -18.68 -20.19 11.51
CA MET A 329 -18.40 -19.78 10.13
C MET A 329 -18.56 -18.27 9.93
N ALA A 330 -17.42 -17.67 9.54
CA ALA A 330 -17.11 -16.30 9.17
C ALA A 330 -17.24 -15.96 7.69
N MET A 331 -17.90 -14.87 7.30
CA MET A 331 -17.67 -14.26 5.98
C MET A 331 -17.58 -12.75 6.06
N VAL A 332 -16.62 -12.15 5.35
CA VAL A 332 -16.53 -10.71 5.15
C VAL A 332 -16.72 -10.36 3.67
N SER A 333 -17.19 -9.16 3.38
CA SER A 333 -17.30 -8.59 2.04
C SER A 333 -17.05 -7.09 2.09
N SER A 334 -16.62 -6.51 0.97
CA SER A 334 -16.53 -5.07 0.76
C SER A 334 -17.58 -4.59 -0.25
N GLY A 335 -17.80 -3.27 -0.32
CA GLY A 335 -18.75 -2.67 -1.26
C GLY A 335 -18.31 -2.64 -2.73
N GLY A 336 -17.09 -3.09 -3.03
CA GLY A 336 -16.51 -3.09 -4.38
C GLY A 336 -15.69 -4.35 -4.64
N SER A 337 -14.97 -4.40 -5.77
CA SER A 337 -14.03 -5.50 -6.04
C SER A 337 -12.76 -5.37 -5.20
N GLU A 338 -12.23 -6.50 -4.74
CA GLU A 338 -10.94 -6.59 -4.05
C GLU A 338 -9.98 -7.55 -4.76
N LEU A 339 -8.77 -7.72 -4.23
CA LEU A 339 -7.71 -8.51 -4.88
C LEU A 339 -7.94 -10.02 -4.77
N ASN A 340 -8.45 -10.52 -3.64
CA ASN A 340 -8.60 -11.96 -3.42
C ASN A 340 -9.80 -12.33 -2.54
N ASP A 341 -10.97 -12.59 -3.13
CA ASP A 341 -12.16 -12.98 -2.37
C ASP A 341 -12.05 -14.35 -1.63
N ALA A 342 -11.03 -15.16 -1.92
CA ALA A 342 -10.90 -16.50 -1.35
C ALA A 342 -10.49 -16.50 0.14
N ASN A 343 -9.85 -15.43 0.61
CA ASN A 343 -9.44 -15.25 2.01
C ASN A 343 -10.51 -14.54 2.87
N ASN A 344 -11.68 -14.24 2.30
CA ASN A 344 -12.81 -13.58 2.97
C ASN A 344 -13.69 -14.52 3.81
N ARG A 345 -13.32 -15.79 3.88
CA ARG A 345 -14.08 -16.81 4.59
C ARG A 345 -13.17 -17.48 5.60
N SER A 346 -13.69 -17.73 6.78
CA SER A 346 -12.93 -18.40 7.83
C SER A 346 -13.83 -19.30 8.66
N THR A 347 -13.26 -20.36 9.21
CA THR A 347 -13.96 -21.30 10.09
C THR A 347 -13.11 -21.59 11.31
N ALA A 348 -13.73 -21.67 12.48
CA ALA A 348 -13.09 -22.09 13.71
C ALA A 348 -13.85 -23.25 14.35
N VAL A 349 -13.12 -24.27 14.81
CA VAL A 349 -13.70 -25.49 15.38
C VAL A 349 -13.42 -25.59 16.87
N VAL A 350 -14.46 -25.90 17.64
CA VAL A 350 -14.40 -26.17 19.08
C VAL A 350 -14.81 -27.62 19.34
N GLY A 351 -14.07 -28.30 20.22
CA GLY A 351 -14.25 -29.73 20.50
C GLY A 351 -13.38 -30.62 19.60
N ARG A 352 -13.50 -31.93 19.78
CA ARG A 352 -12.79 -32.94 18.96
C ARG A 352 -13.71 -34.14 18.74
N ARG A 353 -13.99 -34.49 17.48
CA ARG A 353 -14.46 -35.83 17.15
C ARG A 353 -13.31 -36.82 17.34
N ARG A 354 -13.40 -37.71 18.33
CA ARG A 354 -12.57 -38.92 18.37
C ARG A 354 -13.15 -39.92 17.37
N LEU A 355 -12.46 -40.14 16.26
CA LEU A 355 -12.67 -41.32 15.42
C LEU A 355 -12.20 -42.54 16.21
N PHE A 356 -13.12 -43.37 16.69
CA PHE A 356 -12.78 -44.70 17.15
C PHE A 356 -12.69 -45.61 15.92
N LEU A 357 -11.47 -45.96 15.52
CA LEU A 357 -11.26 -47.13 14.65
C LEU A 357 -11.53 -48.38 15.50
N PRO A 358 -12.37 -49.34 15.05
CA PRO A 358 -12.57 -50.57 15.80
C PRO A 358 -11.24 -51.33 15.89
N LEU A 359 -10.88 -51.75 17.10
CA LEU A 359 -9.75 -52.66 17.35
C LEU A 359 -10.05 -54.00 16.66
N VAL A 360 -9.32 -54.30 15.59
CA VAL A 360 -9.29 -55.66 15.04
C VAL A 360 -8.30 -56.46 15.89
N GLU A 361 -8.84 -57.20 16.86
CA GLU A 361 -8.06 -58.10 17.72
C GLU A 361 -7.61 -59.32 16.87
N ASN A 362 -6.36 -59.31 16.39
CA ASN A 362 -5.77 -60.47 15.74
C ASN A 362 -5.53 -61.58 16.77
N ARG A 363 -6.51 -62.46 16.94
CA ARG A 363 -6.31 -63.76 17.60
C ARG A 363 -5.34 -64.59 16.77
N ILE A 364 -4.08 -64.66 17.21
CA ILE A 364 -3.17 -65.72 16.81
C ILE A 364 -3.68 -67.00 17.48
N VAL A 365 -4.38 -67.83 16.70
CA VAL A 365 -4.67 -69.21 17.09
C VAL A 365 -3.38 -70.01 16.88
N SER A 366 -2.76 -70.46 17.97
CA SER A 366 -1.72 -71.47 17.90
C SER A 366 -2.32 -72.77 17.38
N LYS A 367 -1.63 -73.42 16.45
CA LYS A 367 -1.79 -74.86 16.23
C LYS A 367 -0.41 -75.52 16.26
N LYS A 368 -0.43 -76.63 17.01
CA LYS A 368 0.58 -77.63 17.36
C LYS A 368 1.60 -77.96 16.28
#